data_AF-A0A4R4FI66-F1
#
_entry.id   AF-A0A4R4FI66-F1
#
_cell.length_a   1.000
_cell.length_b   1.000
_cell.length_c   1.000
_cell.angle_alpha   90.00
_cell.angle_beta   90.00
_cell.angle_gamma   90.00
#
_symmetry.space_group_name_H-M   'P 1'
#
loop_
_entity.id
_entity.type
_entity.pdbx_description
1 polymer ?
#
loop_
_entity_poly.entity_id
_entity_poly.type
_entity_poly.pdbx_seq_one_letter_code
_entity_poly.pdbx_strand_id
1 'polypeptide(L)'
;MYKLKIAVLFGGCSEEHDVSVKSAMEVAANINKEKYQLFYIGITKSGAWKLCDKPCRDWENYAGSPAALPDEVREQIQETAKKIYRVLGCRGLARIDLFLREDGSIVLNEVNTMPGFTSYSRYPRMITAAGFTLSEILDRLIGLSLRR
;
A
#
# COMPACT_ATOMS: atom_id res chain seq x y z
N MET A 1 -10.02 -19.09 -17.48
CA MET A 1 -8.87 -20.02 -17.47
C MET A 1 -8.19 -19.90 -16.10
N TYR A 2 -7.96 -21.01 -15.38
CA TYR A 2 -7.39 -20.97 -14.03
C TYR A 2 -5.88 -20.66 -14.14
N LYS A 3 -5.41 -19.60 -13.46
CA LYS A 3 -3.97 -19.27 -13.42
C LYS A 3 -3.28 -20.17 -12.39
N LEU A 4 -2.13 -20.72 -12.75
CA LEU A 4 -1.32 -21.50 -11.80
C LEU A 4 -0.75 -20.56 -10.74
N LYS A 5 -0.92 -20.93 -9.47
CA LYS A 5 -0.45 -20.15 -8.32
C LYS A 5 1.01 -20.48 -8.04
N ILE A 6 1.87 -19.48 -8.06
CA ILE A 6 3.32 -19.62 -7.83
C ILE A 6 3.71 -18.75 -6.64
N ALA A 7 4.43 -19.33 -5.68
CA ALA A 7 5.07 -18.60 -4.61
C ALA A 7 6.53 -18.31 -4.98
N VAL A 8 6.95 -17.06 -4.84
CA VAL A 8 8.34 -16.62 -4.99
C VAL A 8 8.89 -16.37 -3.58
N LEU A 9 9.84 -17.19 -3.16
CA LEU A 9 10.54 -17.07 -1.89
C LEU A 9 11.87 -16.33 -2.09
N PHE A 10 12.16 -15.35 -1.22
CA PHE A 10 13.36 -14.53 -1.36
C PHE A 10 13.82 -13.91 -0.01
N GLY A 11 14.97 -13.25 0.00
CA GLY A 11 15.63 -12.76 1.21
C GLY A 11 16.45 -13.83 1.92
N GLY A 12 16.49 -13.80 3.25
CA GLY A 12 17.22 -14.72 4.12
C GLY A 12 18.09 -14.02 5.17
N CYS A 13 18.73 -14.79 6.06
CA CYS A 13 19.65 -14.28 7.08
C CYS A 13 21.11 -14.19 6.62
N SER A 14 21.40 -14.58 5.37
CA SER A 14 22.77 -14.61 4.83
C SER A 14 23.16 -13.29 4.17
N GLU A 15 24.43 -13.15 3.82
CA GLU A 15 24.95 -12.01 3.05
C GLU A 15 24.32 -11.90 1.65
N GLU A 16 23.75 -13.00 1.14
CA GLU A 16 23.00 -13.05 -0.12
C GLU A 16 21.59 -12.44 -0.03
N HIS A 17 21.17 -11.94 1.14
CA HIS A 17 19.85 -11.33 1.31
C HIS A 17 19.53 -10.30 0.21
N ASP A 18 20.42 -9.32 0.04
CA ASP A 18 20.18 -8.20 -0.88
C ASP A 18 20.21 -8.65 -2.36
N VAL A 19 20.98 -9.71 -2.67
CA VAL A 19 21.03 -10.35 -3.99
C VAL A 19 19.75 -11.13 -4.25
N SER A 20 19.29 -11.92 -3.28
CA SER A 20 18.03 -12.66 -3.31
C SER A 20 16.82 -11.76 -3.55
N VAL A 21 16.77 -10.59 -2.88
CA VAL A 21 15.75 -9.56 -3.09
C VAL A 21 15.79 -9.01 -4.52
N LYS A 22 16.98 -8.67 -5.05
CA LYS A 22 17.13 -8.20 -6.44
C LYS A 22 16.68 -9.25 -7.45
N SER A 23 17.06 -10.51 -7.27
CA SER A 23 16.64 -11.61 -8.13
C SER A 23 15.12 -11.78 -8.15
N ALA A 24 14.47 -11.69 -6.98
CA ALA A 24 13.02 -11.75 -6.91
C ALA A 24 12.34 -10.57 -7.62
N MET A 25 12.93 -9.37 -7.58
CA MET A 25 12.45 -8.21 -8.35
C MET A 25 12.50 -8.49 -9.86
N GLU A 26 13.58 -9.09 -10.35
CA GLU A 26 13.71 -9.46 -11.77
C GLU A 26 12.71 -10.55 -12.19
N VAL A 27 12.48 -11.56 -11.35
CA VAL A 27 11.45 -12.58 -11.58
C VAL A 27 10.06 -11.93 -11.66
N ALA A 28 9.71 -11.07 -10.69
CA ALA A 28 8.43 -10.37 -10.65
C ALA A 28 8.20 -9.44 -11.86
N ALA A 29 9.28 -8.90 -12.42
CA ALA A 29 9.23 -8.05 -13.61
C ALA A 29 8.97 -8.84 -14.90
N ASN A 30 9.57 -10.03 -15.04
CA ASN A 30 9.63 -10.75 -16.31
C ASN A 30 8.70 -11.98 -16.42
N ILE A 31 8.14 -12.47 -15.31
CA ILE A 31 7.26 -13.63 -15.33
C ILE A 31 5.91 -13.34 -16.02
N ASN A 32 5.39 -14.32 -16.76
CA ASN A 32 4.13 -14.17 -17.50
C ASN A 32 2.91 -14.14 -16.54
N LYS A 33 2.40 -12.94 -16.28
CA LYS A 33 1.26 -12.68 -15.39
C LYS A 33 -0.09 -13.06 -15.98
N GLU A 34 -0.18 -13.35 -17.27
CA GLU A 34 -1.39 -13.90 -17.89
C GLU A 34 -1.57 -15.37 -17.54
N LYS A 35 -0.46 -16.11 -17.45
CA LYS A 35 -0.44 -17.54 -17.09
C LYS A 35 -0.40 -17.79 -15.57
N TYR A 36 0.29 -16.92 -14.82
CA TYR A 36 0.58 -17.17 -13.41
C TYR A 36 -0.03 -16.12 -12.49
N GLN A 37 -0.47 -16.57 -11.32
CA GLN A 37 -0.79 -15.72 -10.16
C GLN A 37 0.34 -15.86 -9.14
N LEU A 38 0.92 -14.74 -8.73
CA LEU A 38 2.13 -14.72 -7.89
C LEU A 38 1.80 -14.38 -6.44
N PHE A 39 2.53 -15.01 -5.53
CA PHE A 39 2.59 -14.68 -4.11
C PHE A 39 4.05 -14.50 -3.72
N TYR A 40 4.38 -13.46 -2.97
CA TYR A 40 5.77 -13.18 -2.60
C TYR A 40 5.96 -13.36 -1.11
N ILE A 41 6.89 -14.22 -0.73
CA ILE A 41 7.20 -14.53 0.66
C ILE A 41 8.66 -14.17 0.87
N GLY A 42 8.92 -13.11 1.62
CA GLY A 42 10.27 -12.71 1.94
C GLY A 42 10.69 -13.18 3.33
N ILE A 43 11.97 -13.50 3.48
CA ILE A 43 12.61 -13.82 4.76
C ILE A 43 13.53 -12.66 5.14
N THR A 44 13.27 -12.02 6.26
CA THR A 44 14.04 -10.86 6.75
C THR A 44 15.47 -11.25 7.13
N LYS A 45 16.37 -10.27 7.28
CA LYS A 45 17.74 -10.52 7.79
C LYS A 45 17.76 -11.16 9.19
N SER A 46 16.71 -10.97 10.00
CA SER A 46 16.55 -11.62 11.31
C SER A 46 15.86 -12.99 11.24
N GLY A 47 15.50 -13.47 10.05
CA GLY A 47 14.87 -14.79 9.85
C GLY A 47 13.35 -14.82 9.98
N ALA A 48 12.69 -13.68 10.22
CA ALA A 48 11.24 -13.60 10.20
C ALA A 48 10.70 -13.71 8.77
N TRP A 49 9.63 -14.48 8.58
CA TRP A 49 8.96 -14.69 7.30
C TRP A 49 7.79 -13.71 7.16
N LYS A 50 7.68 -13.03 6.01
CA LYS A 50 6.58 -12.08 5.74
C LYS A 50 6.03 -12.29 4.34
N LEU A 51 4.71 -12.37 4.24
CA LEU A 51 4.02 -12.22 2.96
C LEU A 51 4.10 -10.74 2.54
N CYS A 52 4.44 -10.47 1.29
CA CYS A 52 4.56 -9.12 0.76
C CYS A 52 3.89 -8.98 -0.60
N ASP A 53 3.45 -7.76 -0.91
CA ASP A 53 2.73 -7.47 -2.16
C ASP A 53 3.66 -7.59 -3.39
N LYS A 54 4.93 -7.29 -3.20
CA LYS A 54 6.00 -7.43 -4.21
C LYS A 54 7.37 -7.39 -3.54
N PRO A 55 8.40 -7.99 -4.15
CA PRO A 55 9.78 -7.72 -3.82
C PRO A 55 10.14 -6.28 -4.21
N CYS A 56 10.80 -5.58 -3.30
CA CYS A 56 11.42 -4.27 -3.52
C CYS A 56 12.50 -4.04 -2.46
N ARG A 57 13.37 -3.04 -2.63
CA ARG A 57 14.49 -2.80 -1.69
C ARG A 57 14.05 -2.69 -0.21
N ASP A 58 12.92 -2.03 0.06
CA ASP A 58 12.37 -1.87 1.43
C ASP A 58 11.20 -2.83 1.75
N TRP A 59 11.17 -4.01 1.14
CA TRP A 59 10.06 -4.96 1.30
C TRP A 59 9.84 -5.37 2.78
N GLU A 60 10.90 -5.43 3.60
CA GLU A 60 10.81 -5.79 5.02
C GLU A 60 9.97 -4.80 5.84
N ASN A 61 10.00 -3.53 5.45
CA ASN A 61 9.30 -2.42 6.09
C ASN A 61 8.00 -2.07 5.35
N TYR A 62 7.64 -2.84 4.33
CA TYR A 62 6.45 -2.63 3.53
C TYR A 62 5.21 -3.14 4.28
N ALA A 63 4.58 -2.28 5.07
CA ALA A 63 3.25 -2.56 5.60
C ALA A 63 2.25 -2.61 4.44
N GLY A 64 1.67 -3.78 4.19
CA GLY A 64 0.64 -3.99 3.16
C GLY A 64 -0.54 -3.01 3.30
N SER A 65 -1.29 -2.83 2.21
CA SER A 65 -2.54 -2.08 2.21
C SER A 65 -3.71 -3.06 2.07
N PRO A 66 -4.67 -3.09 3.01
CA PRO A 66 -4.81 -2.20 4.16
C PRO A 66 -3.85 -2.54 5.32
N ALA A 67 -3.58 -1.55 6.16
CA ALA A 67 -2.80 -1.76 7.39
C ALA A 67 -3.50 -2.76 8.31
N ALA A 68 -2.74 -3.69 8.90
CA ALA A 68 -3.22 -4.65 9.89
C ALA A 68 -3.42 -3.94 11.23
N LEU A 69 -4.65 -3.57 11.53
CA LEU A 69 -5.08 -2.84 12.73
C LEU A 69 -6.41 -3.43 13.22
N PRO A 70 -6.67 -3.44 14.54
CA PRO A 70 -8.01 -3.71 15.06
C PRO A 70 -9.06 -2.80 14.41
N ASP A 71 -10.27 -3.30 14.23
CA ASP A 71 -11.32 -2.58 13.50
C ASP A 71 -11.68 -1.25 14.19
N GLU A 72 -11.75 -1.23 15.52
CA GLU A 72 -11.98 -0.01 16.30
C GLU A 72 -10.92 1.07 16.03
N VAL A 73 -9.64 0.69 16.03
CA VAL A 73 -8.52 1.60 15.75
C VAL A 73 -8.58 2.10 14.30
N ARG A 74 -8.93 1.21 13.36
CA ARG A 74 -9.10 1.57 11.96
C ARG A 74 -10.21 2.60 11.78
N GLU A 75 -11.37 2.40 12.41
CA GLU A 75 -12.50 3.32 12.37
C GLU A 75 -12.11 4.68 12.97
N GLN A 76 -11.43 4.67 14.12
CA GLN A 76 -10.96 5.89 14.78
C GLN A 76 -9.99 6.70 13.89
N ILE A 77 -9.05 6.02 13.22
CA ILE A 77 -8.12 6.64 12.26
C ILE A 77 -8.87 7.23 11.06
N GLN A 78 -9.86 6.49 10.52
CA GLN A 78 -10.66 6.96 9.38
C GLN A 78 -11.51 8.19 9.74
N GLU A 79 -12.17 8.19 10.89
CA GLU A 79 -12.96 9.35 11.35
C GLU A 79 -12.07 10.55 11.66
N THR A 80 -10.89 10.32 12.25
CA THR A 80 -9.89 11.37 12.48
C THR A 80 -9.43 11.99 11.16
N ALA A 81 -9.11 11.17 10.15
CA ALA A 81 -8.74 11.65 8.82
C ALA A 81 -9.89 12.44 8.17
N LYS A 82 -11.13 11.96 8.22
CA LYS A 82 -12.31 12.69 7.71
C LYS A 82 -12.49 14.04 8.40
N LYS A 83 -12.29 14.12 9.72
CA LYS A 83 -12.38 15.36 10.48
C LYS A 83 -11.30 16.36 10.04
N ILE A 84 -10.05 15.91 9.93
CA ILE A 84 -8.92 16.73 9.48
C ILE A 84 -9.17 17.27 8.06
N TYR A 85 -9.62 16.41 7.14
CA TYR A 85 -10.00 16.81 5.78
C TYR A 85 -10.99 17.98 5.76
N ARG A 86 -12.05 17.89 6.58
CA ARG A 86 -13.10 18.91 6.67
C ARG A 86 -12.59 20.19 7.32
N VAL A 87 -11.87 20.09 8.44
CA VAL A 87 -11.36 21.23 9.20
C VAL A 87 -10.37 22.06 8.39
N LEU A 88 -9.51 21.41 7.61
CA LEU A 88 -8.55 22.10 6.73
C LEU A 88 -9.17 22.59 5.42
N GLY A 89 -10.48 22.42 5.21
CA GLY A 89 -11.16 22.85 4.00
C GLY A 89 -10.69 22.12 2.75
N CYS A 90 -10.16 20.89 2.89
CA CYS A 90 -9.72 20.09 1.75
C CYS A 90 -10.90 19.83 0.80
N ARG A 91 -10.57 19.71 -0.49
CA ARG A 91 -11.54 19.62 -1.57
C ARG A 91 -11.06 18.64 -2.63
N GLY A 92 -11.98 17.84 -3.16
CA GLY A 92 -11.63 16.78 -4.12
C GLY A 92 -10.98 15.60 -3.41
N LEU A 93 -9.66 15.63 -3.26
CA LEU A 93 -8.88 14.55 -2.64
C LEU A 93 -7.83 15.10 -1.66
N ALA A 94 -7.43 14.25 -0.72
CA ALA A 94 -6.22 14.43 0.06
C ALA A 94 -5.74 13.07 0.58
N ARG A 95 -4.43 12.92 0.78
CA ARG A 95 -3.85 11.86 1.60
C ARG A 95 -3.50 12.45 2.96
N ILE A 96 -3.96 11.83 4.03
CA ILE A 96 -3.74 12.28 5.40
C ILE A 96 -2.88 11.23 6.09
N ASP A 97 -1.69 11.64 6.51
CA ASP A 97 -0.69 10.78 7.09
C ASP A 97 -0.73 10.95 8.60
N LEU A 98 -0.93 9.85 9.31
CA LEU A 98 -1.16 9.81 10.75
C LEU A 98 -0.14 8.88 11.41
N PHE A 99 0.30 9.22 12.60
CA PHE A 99 0.99 8.32 13.51
C PHE A 99 0.00 7.75 14.53
N LEU A 100 0.05 6.43 14.72
CA LEU A 100 -0.60 5.74 15.83
C LEU A 100 0.49 5.45 16.87
N ARG A 101 0.32 5.97 18.09
CA ARG A 101 1.24 5.72 19.21
C ARG A 101 0.83 4.47 19.99
N GLU A 102 1.73 3.97 20.82
CA GLU A 102 1.52 2.76 21.64
C GLU A 102 0.37 2.91 22.65
N ASP A 103 0.12 4.13 23.12
CA ASP A 103 -1.00 4.49 24.01
C ASP A 103 -2.35 4.61 23.27
N GLY A 104 -2.38 4.31 21.96
CA GLY A 104 -3.57 4.42 21.11
C GLY A 104 -3.86 5.85 20.62
N SER A 105 -3.07 6.85 21.02
CA SER A 105 -3.26 8.22 20.54
C SER A 105 -2.87 8.38 19.07
N ILE A 106 -3.65 9.18 18.35
CA ILE A 106 -3.46 9.45 16.92
C ILE A 106 -2.93 10.88 16.75
N VAL A 107 -1.79 11.01 16.07
CA VAL A 107 -1.14 12.30 15.82
C VAL A 107 -1.09 12.56 14.32
N LEU A 108 -1.48 13.77 13.90
CA LEU A 108 -1.33 14.20 12.52
C LEU A 108 0.15 14.42 12.19
N ASN A 109 0.63 13.79 11.12
CA ASN A 109 1.94 14.07 10.55
C ASN A 109 1.84 15.13 9.45
N GLU A 110 1.17 14.80 8.35
CA GLU A 110 1.04 15.69 7.20
C GLU A 110 -0.27 15.50 6.43
N VAL A 111 -0.62 16.49 5.61
CA VAL A 111 -1.73 16.44 4.67
C VAL A 111 -1.24 16.79 3.27
N ASN A 112 -1.40 15.84 2.34
CA ASN A 112 -1.06 16.02 0.93
C ASN A 112 -2.33 16.23 0.11
N THR A 113 -2.56 17.46 -0.36
CA THR A 113 -3.69 17.80 -1.26
C THR A 113 -3.46 17.36 -2.71
N MET A 114 -2.22 16.99 -3.05
CA MET A 114 -1.84 16.41 -4.34
C MET A 114 -0.84 15.26 -4.12
N PRO A 115 -1.30 14.08 -3.69
CA PRO A 115 -0.44 12.91 -3.51
C PRO A 115 0.00 12.36 -4.87
N GLY A 116 1.02 11.50 -4.88
CA GLY A 116 1.43 10.78 -6.10
C GLY A 116 0.30 9.92 -6.68
N PHE A 117 0.17 9.93 -8.01
CA PHE A 117 -0.85 9.21 -8.78
C PHE A 117 -0.31 8.05 -9.63
N THR A 118 0.95 7.68 -9.47
CA THR A 118 1.53 6.51 -10.17
C THR A 118 0.97 5.20 -9.59
N SER A 119 1.00 4.10 -10.36
CA SER A 119 0.46 2.80 -9.93
C SER A 119 1.11 2.23 -8.66
N TYR A 120 2.30 2.71 -8.30
CA TYR A 120 3.03 2.33 -7.08
C TYR A 120 2.85 3.33 -5.92
N SER A 121 2.21 4.47 -6.16
CA SER A 121 1.93 5.47 -5.13
C SER A 121 0.92 4.95 -4.09
N ARG A 122 1.04 5.42 -2.85
CA ARG A 122 0.18 4.99 -1.73
C ARG A 122 -1.30 5.27 -2.00
N TYR A 123 -1.62 6.42 -2.57
CA TYR A 123 -3.01 6.85 -2.78
C TYR A 123 -3.78 5.92 -3.77
N PRO A 124 -3.29 5.65 -5.00
CA PRO A 124 -3.92 4.65 -5.88
C PRO A 124 -4.02 3.26 -5.28
N ARG A 125 -3.04 2.81 -4.48
CA ARG A 125 -3.09 1.50 -3.83
C ARG A 125 -4.16 1.41 -2.73
N MET A 126 -4.33 2.48 -1.95
CA MET A 126 -5.41 2.57 -0.95
C MET A 126 -6.79 2.56 -1.62
N ILE A 127 -6.94 3.23 -2.76
CA ILE A 127 -8.15 3.21 -3.58
C ILE A 127 -8.48 1.78 -4.02
N THR A 128 -7.50 1.06 -4.58
CA THR A 128 -7.67 -0.33 -4.98
C THR A 128 -8.01 -1.25 -3.81
N ALA A 129 -7.33 -1.07 -2.67
CA ALA A 129 -7.63 -1.83 -1.45
C ALA A 129 -9.04 -1.54 -0.91
N ALA A 130 -9.59 -0.35 -1.16
CA ALA A 130 -10.96 0.03 -0.83
C ALA A 130 -11.99 -0.43 -1.89
N GLY A 131 -11.58 -1.20 -2.91
CA GLY A 131 -12.47 -1.77 -3.92
C GLY A 131 -12.79 -0.85 -5.10
N PHE A 132 -12.06 0.26 -5.26
CA PHE A 132 -12.24 1.18 -6.39
C PHE A 132 -11.08 1.07 -7.38
N THR A 133 -11.36 1.37 -8.65
CA THR A 133 -10.33 1.61 -9.67
C THR A 133 -9.89 3.06 -9.65
N LEU A 134 -8.67 3.33 -10.15
CA LEU A 134 -8.20 4.71 -10.29
C LEU A 134 -9.07 5.52 -11.27
N SER A 135 -9.58 4.88 -12.33
CA SER A 135 -10.47 5.51 -13.31
C SER A 135 -11.74 6.03 -12.66
N GLU A 136 -12.42 5.21 -11.86
CA GLU A 136 -13.64 5.61 -11.15
C GLU A 136 -13.41 6.80 -10.21
N ILE A 137 -12.23 6.87 -9.58
CA ILE A 137 -11.87 8.01 -8.73
C ILE A 137 -11.60 9.27 -9.56
N LEU A 138 -10.90 9.15 -10.69
CA LEU A 138 -10.67 10.29 -11.58
C LEU A 138 -11.98 10.87 -12.12
N ASP A 139 -12.92 10.03 -12.55
CA ASP A 139 -14.24 10.46 -13.01
C ASP A 139 -15.00 11.22 -11.91
N ARG A 140 -14.96 10.71 -10.67
CA ARG A 140 -15.57 11.38 -9.50
C ARG A 140 -14.93 12.74 -9.24
N LEU A 141 -13.60 12.85 -9.32
CA LEU A 141 -12.87 14.09 -9.07
C LEU A 141 -13.12 15.16 -10.13
N ILE A 142 -13.17 14.76 -11.40
CA ILE A 142 -13.56 15.65 -12.51
C ILE A 142 -14.99 16.13 -12.30
N GLY A 143 -15.92 15.21 -12.01
CA GLY A 143 -17.32 15.56 -11.75
C GLY A 143 -17.50 16.50 -10.54
N LEU A 144 -16.72 16.32 -9.48
CA LEU A 144 -16.70 17.24 -8.32
C LEU A 144 -16.15 18.63 -8.68
N SER A 145 -15.27 18.72 -9.67
CA SER A 145 -14.66 19.98 -10.11
C SER A 145 -15.59 20.76 -11.06
N LEU A 146 -16.35 20.06 -11.89
CA LEU A 146 -17.33 20.67 -12.81
C LEU A 146 -18.59 21.22 -12.10
N ARG A 147 -18.94 20.68 -10.93
CA ARG A 147 -20.09 21.15 -10.13
C ARG A 147 -19.79 22.39 -9.28
N ARG A 148 -18.68 23.08 -9.55
CA ARG A 148 -18.24 24.26 -8.81
C ARG A 148 -18.36 25.52 -9.65
#